data_AF-A0A921ZGK4-F1
#
_entry.id   AF-A0A921ZGK4-F1
#
_cell.length_a   1.000
_cell.length_b   1.000
_cell.length_c   1.000
_cell.angle_alpha   90.00
_cell.angle_beta   90.00
_cell.angle_gamma   90.00
#
_symmetry.space_group_name_H-M   'P 1'
#
loop_
_entity.id
_entity.type
_entity.pdbx_description
1 polymer ?
#
loop_
_entity_poly.entity_id
_entity_poly.type
_entity_poly.pdbx_seq_one_letter_code
_entity_poly.pdbx_strand_id
1 'polypeptide(L)'
;MTTNEYEKVNRDGARPYKCSDYPSKISLNLHHFKRDGRFCDIDLISGSTRVKAHRVVLAASCAYFDAMFSVGLEESHKGLISLPSVPPEVLPLIIDFIYTGEIVIDKISVQNLLIAADMLQLRELVVGCGEYLRRELHPSNALGIFRFAEAHNCTELANEALEHVQANWNVVANGDELLELPLPQLVTLLSSEQLRVDSEAQVLYPALRWLEHDPGCRRRHCFEVLAHVRLPLIPPQILDDAIKSVQDPSIAVALKTARVDMKTGRGALVSLAAEPRARARRILLVAGGSCRDKAAHPPLTTDNILSSVLKFDLHKREWEELAPMDIARIQPGVATLAGRVYAVGGEQGSQILANGEVYDPQTNKWSNIAPMNEARCEFGLTAWNGTLYAFGGWVGSDMGASIEFYDPVMDKWTLVGRMPEPRFGMGVVNYQGLIYVVGGCTHTWRHTKDLLCYNPSTRKWSALSSMHRARSQAAAVVMDNYLYVIGGNAPRRTVLTSVERYNFDEVSSREKVVISSERR
;
A
#
# COMPACT_ATOMS: atom_id res chain seq x y z
N MET A 1 -7.64 -34.53 19.28
CA MET A 1 -8.06 -34.56 20.70
C MET A 1 -8.98 -35.75 20.90
N THR A 2 -8.47 -36.86 21.41
CA THR A 2 -9.27 -38.03 21.80
C THR A 2 -9.41 -38.05 23.31
N THR A 3 -10.64 -37.82 23.81
CA THR A 3 -11.00 -38.05 25.21
C THR A 3 -10.74 -39.52 25.54
N ASN A 4 -9.84 -39.77 26.47
CA ASN A 4 -9.42 -41.11 26.85
C ASN A 4 -10.61 -41.81 27.52
N GLU A 5 -11.04 -42.98 27.04
CA GLU A 5 -12.21 -43.70 27.60
C GLU A 5 -12.07 -43.99 29.10
N TYR A 6 -10.83 -44.04 29.59
CA TYR A 6 -10.48 -44.28 30.98
C TYR A 6 -10.54 -43.04 31.89
N GLU A 7 -10.69 -41.82 31.35
CA GLU A 7 -10.94 -40.62 32.17
C GLU A 7 -12.38 -40.57 32.72
N LYS A 8 -13.32 -41.32 32.12
CA LYS A 8 -14.72 -41.37 32.55
C LYS A 8 -14.99 -42.35 33.69
N VAL A 9 -14.02 -43.19 34.06
CA VAL A 9 -14.20 -44.23 35.09
C VAL A 9 -13.69 -43.70 36.44
N ASN A 10 -14.42 -42.76 37.04
CA ASN A 10 -14.18 -42.34 38.41
C ASN A 10 -14.93 -43.27 39.37
N ARG A 11 -14.43 -44.51 39.52
CA ARG A 11 -14.80 -45.40 40.63
C ARG A 11 -13.85 -45.13 41.79
N ASP A 12 -14.36 -45.03 43.01
CA ASP A 12 -13.57 -44.76 44.22
C ASP A 12 -12.32 -45.66 44.27
N GLY A 13 -11.14 -45.04 44.17
CA GLY A 13 -9.83 -45.71 44.24
C GLY A 13 -9.16 -46.07 42.91
N ALA A 14 -9.81 -45.94 41.75
CA ALA A 14 -9.17 -46.21 40.46
C ALA A 14 -8.41 -44.97 39.93
N ARG A 15 -7.13 -45.12 39.56
CA ARG A 15 -6.34 -44.08 38.90
C ARG A 15 -5.94 -44.52 37.49
N PRO A 16 -6.22 -43.74 36.44
CA PRO A 16 -5.78 -44.07 35.09
C PRO A 16 -4.24 -43.98 35.01
N TYR A 17 -3.60 -45.06 34.52
CA TYR A 17 -2.17 -45.09 34.23
C TYR A 17 -1.95 -44.85 32.73
N LYS A 18 -1.18 -43.82 32.39
CA LYS A 18 -0.81 -43.48 31.00
C LYS A 18 0.71 -43.51 30.89
N CYS A 19 1.24 -44.45 30.12
CA CYS A 19 2.65 -44.46 29.74
C CYS A 19 2.83 -43.58 28.51
N SER A 20 3.58 -42.48 28.63
CA SER A 20 3.84 -41.53 27.55
C SER A 20 4.66 -42.14 26.41
N ASP A 21 5.57 -43.05 26.72
CA ASP A 21 6.61 -43.51 25.79
C ASP A 21 6.20 -44.79 25.03
N TYR A 22 5.09 -45.41 25.45
CA TYR A 22 4.60 -46.65 24.87
C TYR A 22 4.20 -46.54 23.39
N PRO A 23 3.50 -45.48 22.93
CA PRO A 23 3.18 -45.31 21.51
C PRO A 23 4.44 -45.16 20.64
N SER A 24 5.44 -44.39 21.09
CA SER A 24 6.71 -44.21 20.39
C SER A 24 7.48 -45.53 20.30
N LYS A 25 7.47 -46.34 21.37
CA LYS A 25 8.06 -47.69 21.35
C LYS A 25 7.40 -48.60 20.32
N ILE A 26 6.07 -48.55 20.18
CA ILE A 26 5.35 -49.33 19.15
C ILE A 26 5.72 -48.86 17.76
N SER A 27 5.67 -47.55 17.50
CA SER A 27 6.01 -46.94 16.21
C SER A 27 7.44 -47.32 15.76
N LEU A 28 8.41 -47.26 16.67
CA LEU A 28 9.80 -47.64 16.38
C LEU A 28 9.93 -49.14 16.04
N ASN A 29 9.22 -50.02 16.77
CA ASN A 29 9.23 -51.46 16.50
C ASN A 29 8.57 -51.79 15.15
N LEU A 30 7.48 -51.10 14.79
CA LEU A 30 6.84 -51.25 13.49
C LEU A 30 7.74 -50.76 12.35
N HIS A 31 8.49 -49.68 12.57
CA HIS A 31 9.51 -49.21 11.64
C HIS A 31 10.63 -50.25 11.44
N HIS A 32 11.11 -50.87 12.52
CA HIS A 32 12.08 -51.98 12.42
C HIS A 32 11.52 -53.17 11.65
N PHE A 33 10.26 -53.56 11.86
CA PHE A 33 9.63 -54.64 11.09
C PHE A 33 9.54 -54.30 9.60
N LYS A 34 9.23 -53.04 9.25
CA LYS A 34 9.24 -52.56 7.87
C LYS A 34 10.63 -52.67 7.25
N ARG A 35 11.67 -52.24 7.96
CA ARG A 35 13.06 -52.32 7.48
C ARG A 35 13.51 -53.76 7.23
N ASP A 36 13.12 -54.70 8.10
CA ASP A 36 13.42 -56.12 7.97
C ASP A 36 12.49 -56.84 6.97
N GLY A 37 11.46 -56.16 6.45
CA GLY A 37 10.44 -56.74 5.57
C GLY A 37 9.52 -57.76 6.25
N ARG A 38 9.45 -57.76 7.58
CA ARG A 38 8.60 -58.67 8.37
C ARG A 38 7.19 -58.11 8.46
N PHE A 39 6.19 -58.98 8.29
CA PHE A 39 4.75 -58.66 8.38
C PHE A 39 4.25 -57.59 7.39
N CYS A 40 5.05 -57.22 6.39
CA CYS A 40 4.64 -56.30 5.33
C CYS A 40 3.66 -57.03 4.38
N ASP A 41 2.52 -56.39 4.12
CA ASP A 41 1.41 -56.91 3.33
C ASP A 41 1.17 -56.11 2.04
N ILE A 42 1.94 -55.04 1.82
CA ILE A 42 1.85 -54.21 0.63
C ILE A 42 3.21 -53.72 0.15
N ASP A 43 3.36 -53.67 -1.18
CA ASP A 43 4.48 -53.05 -1.88
C ASP A 43 4.00 -51.81 -2.65
N LEU A 44 4.58 -50.65 -2.30
CA LEU A 44 4.36 -49.39 -3.01
C LEU A 44 5.47 -49.21 -4.06
N ILE A 45 5.08 -48.93 -5.30
CA ILE A 45 5.99 -48.65 -6.40
C ILE A 45 5.76 -47.24 -6.89
N SER A 46 6.83 -46.46 -7.01
CA SER A 46 6.86 -45.27 -7.85
C SER A 46 8.10 -45.31 -8.73
N GLY A 47 7.92 -45.31 -10.05
CA GLY A 47 9.01 -45.40 -11.01
C GLY A 47 9.92 -46.60 -10.74
N SER A 48 11.17 -46.32 -10.35
CA SER A 48 12.19 -47.34 -10.00
C SER A 48 12.22 -47.73 -8.52
N THR A 49 11.54 -46.99 -7.64
CA THR A 49 11.61 -47.19 -6.20
C THR A 49 10.48 -48.12 -5.74
N ARG A 50 10.84 -49.18 -5.01
CA ARG A 50 9.89 -50.11 -4.37
C ARG A 50 10.05 -50.07 -2.86
N VAL A 51 8.97 -49.81 -2.14
CA VAL A 51 8.95 -49.73 -0.67
C VAL A 51 7.92 -50.70 -0.11
N LYS A 52 8.35 -51.59 0.80
CA LYS A 52 7.45 -52.47 1.55
C LYS A 52 6.85 -51.71 2.74
N ALA A 53 5.58 -51.94 3.03
CA ALA A 53 4.88 -51.32 4.15
C ALA A 53 3.78 -52.22 4.72
N HIS A 54 3.12 -51.72 5.78
CA HIS A 54 1.99 -52.36 6.44
C HIS A 54 0.72 -51.54 6.18
N ARG A 55 -0.32 -52.14 5.59
CA ARG A 55 -1.59 -51.48 5.25
C ARG A 55 -2.22 -50.78 6.44
N VAL A 56 -2.21 -51.45 7.60
CA VAL A 56 -2.81 -50.91 8.83
C VAL A 56 -2.15 -49.61 9.28
N VAL A 57 -0.83 -49.48 9.14
CA VAL A 57 -0.10 -48.27 9.53
C VAL A 57 -0.37 -47.15 8.53
N LEU A 58 -0.38 -47.47 7.23
CA LEU A 58 -0.70 -46.51 6.19
C LEU A 58 -2.14 -45.98 6.33
N ALA A 59 -3.13 -46.86 6.52
CA ALA A 59 -4.51 -46.44 6.71
C ALA A 59 -4.72 -45.63 8.00
N ALA A 60 -4.05 -46.01 9.10
CA ALA A 60 -4.19 -45.31 10.37
C ALA A 60 -3.68 -43.85 10.33
N SER A 61 -2.65 -43.59 9.53
CA SER A 61 -2.00 -42.26 9.47
C SER A 61 -2.39 -41.43 8.25
N CYS A 62 -2.91 -42.03 7.18
CA CYS A 62 -3.15 -41.36 5.91
C CYS A 62 -4.54 -41.69 5.36
N ALA A 63 -5.39 -40.66 5.29
CA ALA A 63 -6.77 -40.78 4.82
C ALA A 63 -6.87 -41.28 3.37
N TYR A 64 -5.89 -40.95 2.53
CA TYR A 64 -5.82 -41.47 1.16
C TYR A 64 -5.69 -43.00 1.14
N PHE A 65 -4.80 -43.57 1.95
CA PHE A 65 -4.63 -45.03 2.03
C PHE A 65 -5.81 -45.72 2.73
N ASP A 66 -6.41 -45.09 3.74
CA ASP A 66 -7.63 -45.60 4.36
C ASP A 66 -8.77 -45.73 3.35
N ALA A 67 -9.04 -44.66 2.59
CA ALA A 67 -10.05 -44.68 1.52
C ALA A 67 -9.72 -45.74 0.45
N MET A 68 -8.44 -45.85 0.06
CA MET A 68 -7.99 -46.82 -0.94
C MET A 68 -8.20 -48.27 -0.49
N PHE A 69 -7.95 -48.59 0.78
CA PHE A 69 -8.07 -49.96 1.29
C PHE A 69 -9.50 -50.32 1.74
N SER A 70 -10.28 -49.35 2.19
CA SER A 70 -11.62 -49.56 2.73
C SER A 70 -12.71 -49.58 1.64
N VAL A 71 -12.55 -48.82 0.56
CA VAL A 71 -13.62 -48.62 -0.45
C VAL A 71 -13.50 -49.61 -1.61
N GLY A 72 -13.43 -50.92 -1.36
CA GLY A 72 -13.65 -51.98 -2.37
C GLY A 72 -12.97 -51.84 -3.75
N LEU A 73 -11.92 -51.03 -3.86
CA LEU A 73 -11.19 -50.73 -5.10
C LEU A 73 -10.38 -51.96 -5.51
N GLU A 74 -10.00 -52.11 -6.79
CA GLU A 74 -9.21 -53.27 -7.23
C GLU A 74 -7.88 -53.40 -6.45
N GLU A 75 -7.35 -52.27 -6.00
CA GLU A 75 -6.18 -52.10 -5.16
C GLU A 75 -6.34 -52.70 -3.76
N SER A 76 -7.58 -52.92 -3.29
CA SER A 76 -7.87 -53.55 -1.99
C SER A 76 -7.44 -55.02 -1.94
N HIS A 77 -7.35 -55.69 -3.09
CA HIS A 77 -6.91 -57.10 -3.20
C HIS A 77 -5.52 -57.26 -3.82
N LYS A 78 -4.94 -56.20 -4.39
CA LYS A 78 -3.58 -56.23 -4.96
C LYS A 78 -2.55 -55.97 -3.86
N GLY A 79 -1.56 -56.85 -3.74
CA GLY A 79 -0.39 -56.64 -2.87
C GLY A 79 0.62 -55.61 -3.41
N LEU A 80 0.34 -55.04 -4.58
CA LEU A 80 1.21 -54.12 -5.29
C LEU A 80 0.42 -52.89 -5.74
N ILE A 81 0.87 -51.69 -5.35
CA ILE A 81 0.22 -50.42 -5.71
C ILE A 81 1.24 -49.50 -6.38
N SER A 82 0.89 -48.98 -7.55
CA SER A 82 1.69 -48.00 -8.28
C SER A 82 1.20 -46.59 -7.98
N LEU A 83 2.10 -45.72 -7.52
CA LEU A 83 1.85 -44.30 -7.23
C LEU A 83 2.67 -43.43 -8.20
N PRO A 84 2.26 -43.31 -9.47
CA PRO A 84 3.02 -42.58 -10.49
C PRO A 84 3.11 -41.07 -10.19
N SER A 85 2.18 -40.52 -9.41
CA SER A 85 2.12 -39.10 -9.07
C SER A 85 3.09 -38.69 -7.95
N VAL A 86 3.68 -39.64 -7.22
CA VAL A 86 4.66 -39.34 -6.15
C VAL A 86 6.06 -39.53 -6.71
N PRO A 87 6.97 -38.55 -6.61
CA PRO A 87 8.35 -38.73 -7.05
C PRO A 87 9.07 -39.89 -6.32
N PRO A 88 9.88 -40.70 -7.02
CA PRO A 88 10.52 -41.90 -6.47
C PRO A 88 11.49 -41.63 -5.32
N GLU A 89 12.06 -40.42 -5.27
CA GLU A 89 12.99 -39.97 -4.23
C GLU A 89 12.27 -39.64 -2.91
N VAL A 90 11.03 -39.19 -3.00
CA VAL A 90 10.25 -38.69 -1.86
C VAL A 90 9.42 -39.79 -1.21
N LEU A 91 9.04 -40.82 -1.98
CA LEU A 91 8.22 -41.93 -1.49
C LEU A 91 8.80 -42.61 -0.23
N PRO A 92 10.10 -42.98 -0.15
CA PRO A 92 10.65 -43.58 1.07
C PRO A 92 10.58 -42.63 2.27
N LEU A 93 10.84 -41.34 2.07
CA LEU A 93 10.83 -40.32 3.13
C LEU A 93 9.45 -40.15 3.74
N ILE A 94 8.41 -40.09 2.90
CA ILE A 94 7.01 -40.00 3.38
C ILE A 94 6.61 -41.25 4.15
N ILE A 95 6.98 -42.43 3.65
CA ILE A 95 6.67 -43.68 4.35
C ILE A 95 7.41 -43.71 5.69
N ASP A 96 8.68 -43.34 5.74
CA ASP A 96 9.43 -43.29 7.00
C ASP A 96 8.83 -42.26 7.97
N PHE A 97 8.32 -41.13 7.47
CA PHE A 97 7.54 -40.16 8.26
C PHE A 97 6.25 -40.76 8.82
N ILE A 98 5.49 -41.54 8.05
CA ILE A 98 4.27 -42.20 8.54
C ILE A 98 4.57 -43.14 9.71
N TYR A 99 5.73 -43.81 9.71
CA TYR A 99 6.12 -44.71 10.79
C TYR A 99 6.71 -43.97 12.00
N THR A 100 7.53 -42.94 11.78
CA THR A 100 8.35 -42.33 12.84
C THR A 100 7.84 -40.97 13.33
N GLY A 101 7.10 -40.25 12.49
CA GLY A 101 6.74 -38.84 12.70
C GLY A 101 7.88 -37.86 12.46
N GLU A 102 9.04 -38.32 11.98
CA GLU A 102 10.24 -37.51 11.77
C GLU A 102 10.65 -37.52 10.29
N ILE A 103 11.08 -36.36 9.79
CA ILE A 103 11.56 -36.19 8.41
C ILE A 103 12.55 -35.04 8.32
N VAL A 104 13.53 -35.18 7.44
CA VAL A 104 14.46 -34.09 7.08
C VAL A 104 13.96 -33.43 5.81
N ILE A 105 13.74 -32.11 5.88
CA ILE A 105 13.24 -31.30 4.76
C ILE A 105 14.42 -30.56 4.14
N ASP A 106 14.73 -30.85 2.88
CA ASP A 106 15.81 -30.22 2.12
C ASP A 106 15.26 -29.24 1.08
N LYS A 107 16.10 -28.29 0.64
CA LYS A 107 15.72 -27.27 -0.37
C LYS A 107 15.25 -27.85 -1.70
N ILE A 108 15.82 -29.00 -2.09
CA ILE A 108 15.53 -29.65 -3.38
C ILE A 108 14.28 -30.52 -3.26
N SER A 109 14.08 -31.16 -2.10
CA SER A 109 12.98 -32.11 -1.90
C SER A 109 11.69 -31.43 -1.43
N VAL A 110 11.75 -30.26 -0.79
CA VAL A 110 10.58 -29.60 -0.15
C VAL A 110 9.40 -29.39 -1.09
N GLN A 111 9.63 -29.01 -2.36
CA GLN A 111 8.55 -28.80 -3.32
C GLN A 111 7.85 -30.12 -3.64
N ASN A 112 8.63 -31.14 -4.02
CA ASN A 112 8.12 -32.48 -4.31
C ASN A 112 7.46 -33.14 -3.08
N LEU A 113 8.00 -32.87 -1.89
CA LEU A 113 7.49 -33.34 -0.62
C LEU A 113 6.15 -32.69 -0.28
N LEU A 114 6.00 -31.38 -0.46
CA LEU A 114 4.73 -30.69 -0.23
C LEU A 114 3.64 -31.22 -1.18
N ILE A 115 3.95 -31.38 -2.47
CA ILE A 115 3.00 -31.92 -3.48
C ILE A 115 2.53 -33.32 -3.08
N ALA A 116 3.47 -34.19 -2.74
CA ALA A 116 3.15 -35.56 -2.37
C ALA A 116 2.41 -35.63 -1.02
N ALA A 117 2.76 -34.76 -0.06
CA ALA A 117 2.08 -34.67 1.23
C ALA A 117 0.62 -34.20 1.08
N ASP A 118 0.38 -33.18 0.26
CA ASP A 118 -0.97 -32.68 -0.03
C ASP A 118 -1.81 -33.75 -0.74
N MET A 119 -1.24 -34.41 -1.75
CA MET A 119 -1.90 -35.50 -2.47
C MET A 119 -2.28 -36.66 -1.55
N LEU A 120 -1.39 -37.05 -0.63
CA LEU A 120 -1.63 -38.10 0.37
C LEU A 120 -2.43 -37.59 1.58
N GLN A 121 -2.85 -36.32 1.59
CA GLN A 121 -3.60 -35.69 2.67
C GLN A 121 -2.90 -35.72 4.04
N LEU A 122 -1.56 -35.65 4.05
CA LEU A 122 -0.73 -35.57 5.26
C LEU A 122 -0.56 -34.13 5.71
N ARG A 123 -1.53 -33.62 6.49
CA ARG A 123 -1.62 -32.20 6.88
C ARG A 123 -0.41 -31.72 7.69
N GLU A 124 0.10 -32.55 8.58
CA GLU A 124 1.24 -32.25 9.46
C GLU A 124 2.49 -31.96 8.63
N LEU A 125 2.69 -32.73 7.56
CA LEU A 125 3.82 -32.58 6.67
C LEU A 125 3.67 -31.35 5.76
N VAL A 126 2.43 -31.05 5.32
CA VAL A 126 2.12 -29.82 4.56
C VAL A 126 2.45 -28.58 5.39
N VAL A 127 2.05 -28.55 6.66
CA VAL A 127 2.37 -27.44 7.59
C VAL A 127 3.88 -27.33 7.80
N GLY A 128 4.58 -28.44 8.06
CA GLY A 128 6.04 -28.43 8.24
C GLY A 128 6.81 -27.93 7.03
N CYS A 129 6.41 -28.35 5.82
CA CYS A 129 7.01 -27.86 4.57
C CYS A 129 6.70 -26.36 4.34
N GLY A 130 5.48 -25.92 4.65
CA GLY A 130 5.10 -24.51 4.58
C GLY A 130 5.91 -23.62 5.54
N GLU A 131 6.15 -24.08 6.78
CA GLU A 131 7.02 -23.36 7.72
C GLU A 131 8.48 -23.29 7.26
N TYR A 132 8.99 -24.36 6.65
CA TYR A 132 10.33 -24.35 6.07
C TYR A 132 10.46 -23.30 4.96
N LEU A 133 9.50 -23.28 4.02
CA LEU A 133 9.47 -22.30 2.93
C LEU A 133 9.34 -20.87 3.45
N ARG A 134 8.57 -20.67 4.54
CA ARG A 134 8.44 -19.37 5.20
C ARG A 134 9.78 -18.86 5.76
N ARG A 135 10.59 -19.75 6.35
CA ARG A 135 11.91 -19.39 6.91
C ARG A 135 12.94 -19.08 5.82
N GLU A 136 12.81 -19.69 4.66
CA GLU A 136 13.71 -19.52 3.51
C GLU A 136 13.22 -18.47 2.50
N LEU A 137 12.23 -17.64 2.86
CA LEU A 137 11.75 -16.52 2.03
C LEU A 137 12.85 -15.47 1.84
N HIS A 138 13.30 -15.33 0.61
CA HIS A 138 14.32 -14.38 0.19
C HIS A 138 13.87 -13.63 -1.08
N PRO A 139 14.28 -12.38 -1.32
CA PRO A 139 13.88 -11.63 -2.52
C PRO A 139 14.21 -12.32 -3.85
N SER A 140 15.17 -13.25 -3.88
CA SER A 140 15.54 -13.99 -5.09
C SER A 140 14.69 -15.21 -5.39
N ASN A 141 13.95 -15.75 -4.41
CA ASN A 141 13.13 -16.97 -4.55
C ASN A 141 11.64 -16.73 -4.24
N ALA A 142 11.28 -15.54 -3.78
CA ALA A 142 9.93 -15.24 -3.30
C ALA A 142 8.87 -15.34 -4.42
N LEU A 143 9.23 -15.03 -5.66
CA LEU A 143 8.32 -15.23 -6.80
C LEU A 143 8.11 -16.71 -7.08
N GLY A 144 9.17 -17.52 -7.08
CA GLY A 144 9.06 -18.97 -7.18
C GLY A 144 8.18 -19.58 -6.10
N ILE A 145 8.36 -19.17 -4.84
CA ILE A 145 7.54 -19.64 -3.71
C ILE A 145 6.08 -19.18 -3.86
N PHE A 146 5.84 -17.93 -4.29
CA PHE A 146 4.49 -17.43 -4.55
C PHE A 146 3.77 -18.24 -5.62
N ARG A 147 4.42 -18.47 -6.77
CA ARG A 147 3.88 -19.28 -7.88
C ARG A 147 3.50 -20.69 -7.42
N PHE A 148 4.42 -21.29 -6.67
CA PHE A 148 4.26 -22.64 -6.15
C PHE A 148 3.10 -22.71 -5.14
N ALA A 149 3.04 -21.77 -4.20
CA ALA A 149 1.98 -21.71 -3.22
C ALA A 149 0.61 -21.51 -3.85
N GLU A 150 0.49 -20.65 -4.88
CA GLU A 150 -0.77 -20.47 -5.62
C GLU A 150 -1.18 -21.73 -6.40
N ALA A 151 -0.23 -22.40 -7.06
CA ALA A 151 -0.50 -23.64 -7.80
C ALA A 151 -1.01 -24.79 -6.91
N HIS A 152 -0.62 -24.80 -5.63
CA HIS A 152 -1.02 -25.81 -4.64
C HIS A 152 -2.04 -25.29 -3.62
N ASN A 153 -2.74 -24.19 -3.92
CA ASN A 153 -3.78 -23.60 -3.05
C ASN A 153 -3.32 -23.32 -1.61
N CYS A 154 -2.02 -23.09 -1.39
CA CYS A 154 -1.44 -22.72 -0.11
C CYS A 154 -1.59 -21.20 0.10
N THR A 155 -2.81 -20.76 0.42
CA THR A 155 -3.18 -19.33 0.45
C THR A 155 -2.38 -18.52 1.47
N GLU A 156 -2.10 -19.08 2.66
CA GLU A 156 -1.32 -18.38 3.69
C GLU A 156 0.11 -18.11 3.23
N LEU A 157 0.80 -19.14 2.72
CA LEU A 157 2.17 -19.00 2.20
C LEU A 157 2.20 -18.08 0.97
N ALA A 158 1.19 -18.15 0.10
CA ALA A 158 1.09 -17.29 -1.07
C ALA A 158 0.95 -15.81 -0.67
N ASN A 159 0.10 -15.49 0.30
CA ASN A 159 -0.07 -14.13 0.79
C ASN A 159 1.22 -13.58 1.42
N GLU A 160 1.89 -14.37 2.26
CA GLU A 160 3.16 -13.96 2.86
C GLU A 160 4.28 -13.76 1.83
N ALA A 161 4.38 -14.67 0.85
CA ALA A 161 5.34 -14.53 -0.25
C ALA A 161 5.03 -13.28 -1.09
N LEU A 162 3.75 -13.00 -1.36
CA LEU A 162 3.30 -11.81 -2.08
C LEU A 162 3.66 -10.52 -1.33
N GLU A 163 3.42 -10.46 -0.02
CA GLU A 163 3.80 -9.32 0.82
C GLU A 163 5.33 -9.10 0.79
N HIS A 164 6.11 -10.18 0.85
CA HIS A 164 7.56 -10.12 0.78
C HIS A 164 8.05 -9.61 -0.59
N VAL A 165 7.42 -10.05 -1.69
CA VAL A 165 7.67 -9.55 -3.04
C VAL A 165 7.35 -8.06 -3.15
N GLN A 166 6.19 -7.64 -2.63
CA GLN A 166 5.74 -6.25 -2.68
C GLN A 166 6.66 -5.32 -1.87
N ALA A 167 7.19 -5.80 -0.74
CA ALA A 167 8.11 -5.05 0.10
C ALA A 167 9.51 -4.88 -0.52
N ASN A 168 9.97 -5.85 -1.31
CA ASN A 168 11.32 -5.92 -1.89
C ASN A 168 11.31 -5.84 -3.43
N TRP A 169 10.30 -5.21 -4.02
CA TRP A 169 10.10 -5.15 -5.48
C TRP A 169 11.35 -4.76 -6.26
N ASN A 170 12.13 -3.78 -5.76
CA ASN A 170 13.35 -3.30 -6.42
C ASN A 170 14.37 -4.41 -6.73
N VAL A 171 14.47 -5.43 -5.88
CA VAL A 171 15.38 -6.57 -6.09
C VAL A 171 14.70 -7.61 -6.97
N VAL A 172 13.47 -7.97 -6.62
CA VAL A 172 12.67 -9.02 -7.29
C VAL A 172 12.48 -8.71 -8.77
N ALA A 173 12.16 -7.46 -9.09
CA ALA A 173 11.88 -6.97 -10.43
C ALA A 173 13.08 -7.11 -11.39
N ASN A 174 14.30 -7.18 -10.85
CA ASN A 174 15.50 -7.36 -11.66
C ASN A 174 15.84 -8.83 -11.91
N GLY A 175 15.28 -9.75 -11.12
CA GLY A 175 15.55 -11.19 -11.21
C GLY A 175 14.86 -11.87 -12.39
N ASP A 176 15.40 -13.03 -12.76
CA ASP A 176 14.91 -13.80 -13.92
C ASP A 176 13.60 -14.56 -13.60
N GLU A 177 13.30 -14.83 -12.33
CA GLU A 177 12.03 -15.46 -11.91
C GLU A 177 10.80 -14.70 -12.38
N LEU A 178 10.91 -13.36 -12.52
CA LEU A 178 9.83 -12.53 -13.04
C LEU A 178 9.49 -12.92 -14.49
N LEU A 179 10.50 -13.23 -15.31
CA LEU A 179 10.33 -13.52 -16.74
C LEU A 179 9.55 -14.81 -16.98
N GLU A 180 9.55 -15.72 -16.00
CA GLU A 180 8.84 -16.99 -16.05
C GLU A 180 7.36 -16.89 -15.60
N LEU A 181 6.92 -15.73 -15.11
CA LEU A 181 5.56 -15.56 -14.61
C LEU A 181 4.51 -15.68 -15.73
N PRO A 182 3.41 -16.42 -15.48
CA PRO A 182 2.17 -16.32 -16.25
C PRO A 182 1.56 -14.91 -16.21
N LEU A 183 0.86 -14.54 -17.28
CA LEU A 183 0.20 -13.25 -17.41
C LEU A 183 -0.74 -12.90 -16.23
N PRO A 184 -1.62 -13.79 -15.73
CA PRO A 184 -2.54 -13.44 -14.65
C PRO A 184 -1.82 -13.03 -13.36
N GLN A 185 -0.73 -13.73 -13.02
CA GLN A 185 0.07 -13.44 -11.83
C GLN A 185 0.83 -12.12 -11.97
N LEU A 186 1.38 -11.85 -13.16
CA LEU A 186 2.03 -10.56 -13.44
C LEU A 186 1.04 -9.41 -13.31
N VAL A 187 -0.15 -9.53 -13.88
CA VAL A 187 -1.19 -8.50 -13.79
C VAL A 187 -1.60 -8.25 -12.34
N THR A 188 -1.78 -9.30 -11.54
CA THR A 188 -2.06 -9.17 -10.10
C THR A 188 -0.94 -8.42 -9.36
N LEU A 189 0.33 -8.69 -9.69
CA LEU A 189 1.47 -7.98 -9.11
C LEU A 189 1.49 -6.50 -9.53
N LEU A 190 1.41 -6.22 -10.84
CA LEU A 190 1.49 -4.86 -11.37
C LEU A 190 0.29 -3.99 -10.98
N SER A 191 -0.87 -4.59 -10.73
CA SER A 191 -2.07 -3.88 -10.25
C SER A 191 -2.04 -3.56 -8.75
N SER A 192 -1.13 -4.16 -7.97
CA SER A 192 -1.11 -4.00 -6.51
C SER A 192 -0.69 -2.60 -6.03
N GLU A 193 -1.52 -1.98 -5.19
CA GLU A 193 -1.22 -0.70 -4.50
C GLU A 193 -0.10 -0.80 -3.46
N GLN A 194 0.28 -2.03 -3.08
CA GLN A 194 1.23 -2.30 -2.00
C GLN A 194 2.67 -2.42 -2.51
N LEU A 195 2.92 -2.36 -3.83
CA LEU A 195 4.27 -2.35 -4.37
C LEU A 195 5.05 -1.14 -3.85
N ARG A 196 6.18 -1.41 -3.18
CA ARG A 196 7.09 -0.38 -2.69
C ARG A 196 8.02 0.08 -3.82
N VAL A 197 7.62 1.15 -4.49
CA VAL A 197 8.38 1.77 -5.59
C VAL A 197 8.68 3.24 -5.33
N ASP A 198 9.82 3.70 -5.81
CA ASP A 198 10.24 5.11 -5.79
C ASP A 198 9.64 5.87 -6.98
N SER A 199 9.56 5.22 -8.13
CA SER A 199 9.02 5.76 -9.37
C SER A 199 8.32 4.65 -10.15
N GLU A 200 7.25 4.97 -10.86
CA GLU A 200 6.55 4.02 -11.71
C GLU A 200 7.45 3.49 -12.86
N ALA A 201 8.58 4.13 -13.13
CA ALA A 201 9.63 3.59 -14.00
C ALA A 201 10.12 2.19 -13.54
N GLN A 202 10.18 1.94 -12.22
CA GLN A 202 10.55 0.64 -11.65
C GLN A 202 9.47 -0.44 -11.84
N VAL A 203 8.28 -0.06 -12.31
CA VAL A 203 7.22 -0.99 -12.71
C VAL A 203 7.22 -1.16 -14.24
N LEU A 204 7.49 -0.08 -14.97
CA LEU A 204 7.58 -0.08 -16.43
C LEU A 204 8.70 -0.98 -16.96
N TYR A 205 9.94 -0.80 -16.50
CA TYR A 205 11.08 -1.56 -17.04
C TYR A 205 10.93 -3.09 -16.86
N PRO A 206 10.53 -3.61 -15.70
CA PRO A 206 10.28 -5.05 -15.53
C PRO A 206 9.13 -5.57 -16.40
N ALA A 207 8.06 -4.78 -16.57
CA ALA A 207 6.96 -5.12 -17.46
C ALA A 207 7.43 -5.22 -18.94
N LEU A 208 8.29 -4.31 -19.38
CA LEU A 208 8.91 -4.37 -20.71
C LEU A 208 9.85 -5.57 -20.86
N ARG A 209 10.71 -5.84 -19.87
CA ARG A 209 11.58 -7.03 -19.85
C ARG A 209 10.76 -8.33 -19.97
N TRP A 210 9.63 -8.41 -19.27
CA TRP A 210 8.74 -9.57 -19.37
C TRP A 210 8.13 -9.69 -20.77
N LEU A 211 7.70 -8.59 -21.39
CA LEU A 211 7.16 -8.61 -22.75
C LEU A 211 8.21 -9.01 -23.80
N GLU A 212 9.47 -8.59 -23.62
CA GLU A 212 10.59 -8.87 -24.55
C GLU A 212 11.14 -10.30 -24.45
N HIS A 213 10.92 -11.00 -23.34
CA HIS A 213 11.42 -12.37 -23.17
C HIS A 213 10.76 -13.39 -24.13
N ASP A 214 9.48 -13.21 -24.46
CA ASP A 214 8.79 -14.04 -25.47
C ASP A 214 7.85 -13.15 -26.32
N PRO A 215 8.38 -12.44 -27.32
CA PRO A 215 7.62 -11.49 -28.12
C PRO A 215 6.54 -12.19 -28.96
N GLY A 216 6.71 -13.47 -29.31
CA GLY A 216 5.77 -14.23 -30.12
C GLY A 216 4.40 -14.35 -29.44
N CYS A 217 4.41 -14.78 -28.17
CA CYS A 217 3.19 -15.00 -27.40
C CYS A 217 2.73 -13.76 -26.61
N ARG A 218 3.66 -12.91 -26.15
CA ARG A 218 3.36 -11.85 -25.16
C ARG A 218 2.94 -10.52 -25.79
N ARG A 219 3.31 -10.24 -27.05
CA ARG A 219 2.97 -8.97 -27.73
C ARG A 219 1.47 -8.63 -27.75
N ARG A 220 0.60 -9.64 -27.83
CA ARG A 220 -0.88 -9.46 -27.82
C ARG A 220 -1.40 -8.92 -26.48
N HIS A 221 -0.67 -9.14 -25.39
CA HIS A 221 -1.00 -8.69 -24.04
C HIS A 221 -0.30 -7.37 -23.67
N CYS A 222 0.37 -6.71 -24.61
CA CYS A 222 1.12 -5.48 -24.33
C CYS A 222 0.22 -4.37 -23.76
N PHE A 223 -0.95 -4.12 -24.35
CA PHE A 223 -1.89 -3.11 -23.83
C PHE A 223 -2.48 -3.51 -22.48
N GLU A 224 -2.74 -4.79 -22.26
CA GLU A 224 -3.25 -5.31 -20.99
C GLU A 224 -2.23 -5.07 -19.86
N VAL A 225 -0.96 -5.38 -20.09
CA VAL A 225 0.12 -5.13 -19.12
C VAL A 225 0.34 -3.62 -18.91
N LEU A 226 0.40 -2.82 -19.98
CA LEU A 226 0.63 -1.37 -19.89
C LEU A 226 -0.52 -0.61 -19.21
N ALA A 227 -1.76 -1.12 -19.27
CA ALA A 227 -2.89 -0.53 -18.57
C ALA A 227 -2.72 -0.55 -17.04
N HIS A 228 -1.93 -1.48 -16.51
CA HIS A 228 -1.61 -1.59 -15.08
C HIS A 228 -0.35 -0.80 -14.67
N VAL A 229 0.34 -0.18 -15.62
CA VAL A 229 1.45 0.74 -15.36
C VAL A 229 0.93 2.17 -15.40
N ARG A 230 1.20 2.97 -14.35
CA ARG A 230 0.74 4.36 -14.25
C ARG A 230 1.60 5.30 -15.08
N LEU A 231 1.54 5.15 -16.41
CA LEU A 231 2.33 5.95 -17.36
C LEU A 231 2.24 7.48 -17.16
N PRO A 232 1.11 8.09 -16.73
CA PRO A 232 1.05 9.53 -16.43
C PRO A 232 2.01 9.99 -15.33
N LEU A 233 2.45 9.09 -14.46
CA LEU A 233 3.38 9.39 -13.37
C LEU A 233 4.85 9.20 -13.77
N ILE A 234 5.13 8.79 -15.01
CA ILE A 234 6.49 8.59 -15.51
C ILE A 234 6.94 9.85 -16.25
N PRO A 235 8.15 10.38 -15.96
CA PRO A 235 8.71 11.50 -16.72
C PRO A 235 8.79 11.17 -18.22
N PRO A 236 8.48 12.13 -19.11
CA PRO A 236 8.48 11.89 -20.56
C PRO A 236 9.87 11.48 -21.09
N GLN A 237 10.96 11.92 -20.45
CA GLN A 237 12.33 11.54 -20.81
C GLN A 237 12.56 10.04 -20.62
N ILE A 238 12.13 9.49 -19.48
CA ILE A 238 12.26 8.06 -19.17
C ILE A 238 11.41 7.24 -20.14
N LEU A 239 10.22 7.71 -20.48
CA LEU A 239 9.36 7.04 -21.46
C LEU A 239 9.99 7.04 -22.86
N ASP A 240 10.62 8.14 -23.27
CA ASP A 240 11.32 8.24 -24.55
C ASP A 240 12.54 7.32 -24.61
N ASP A 241 13.27 7.18 -23.51
CA ASP A 241 14.41 6.26 -23.42
C ASP A 241 13.95 4.79 -23.40
N ALA A 242 12.84 4.48 -22.72
CA ALA A 242 12.20 3.16 -22.78
C ALA A 242 11.74 2.81 -24.20
N ILE A 243 11.18 3.77 -24.94
CA ILE A 243 10.80 3.56 -26.36
C ILE A 243 12.01 3.24 -27.24
N LYS A 244 13.19 3.81 -26.93
CA LYS A 244 14.44 3.53 -27.67
C LYS A 244 15.09 2.22 -27.25
N SER A 245 14.94 1.82 -25.98
CA SER A 245 15.58 0.61 -25.46
C SER A 245 14.90 -0.68 -25.94
N VAL A 246 13.60 -0.62 -26.26
CA VAL A 246 12.81 -1.77 -26.68
C VAL A 246 13.25 -2.27 -28.06
N GLN A 247 13.56 -3.57 -28.16
CA GLN A 247 14.01 -4.20 -29.41
C GLN A 247 12.86 -4.54 -30.35
N ASP A 248 11.69 -4.93 -29.81
CA ASP A 248 10.53 -5.30 -30.64
C ASP A 248 9.79 -4.07 -31.19
N PRO A 249 9.62 -3.94 -32.52
CA PRO A 249 8.96 -2.79 -33.12
C PRO A 249 7.50 -2.62 -32.70
N SER A 250 6.79 -3.71 -32.42
CA SER A 250 5.36 -3.70 -32.07
C SER A 250 5.15 -3.12 -30.68
N ILE A 251 5.99 -3.52 -29.72
CA ILE A 251 5.97 -3.01 -28.34
C ILE A 251 6.35 -1.52 -28.34
N ALA A 252 7.37 -1.13 -29.13
CA ALA A 252 7.75 0.27 -29.27
C ALA A 252 6.63 1.13 -29.88
N VAL A 253 5.87 0.60 -30.85
CA VAL A 253 4.69 1.29 -31.42
C VAL A 253 3.57 1.41 -30.38
N ALA A 254 3.33 0.40 -29.55
CA ALA A 254 2.33 0.45 -28.49
C ALA A 254 2.64 1.56 -27.47
N LEU A 255 3.89 1.66 -27.00
CA LEU A 255 4.35 2.73 -26.11
C LEU A 255 4.24 4.12 -26.76
N LYS A 256 4.63 4.24 -28.03
CA LYS A 256 4.47 5.51 -28.78
C LYS A 256 3.00 5.92 -28.88
N THR A 257 2.10 4.96 -29.10
CA THR A 257 0.66 5.21 -29.21
C THR A 257 0.09 5.63 -27.86
N ALA A 258 0.45 4.96 -26.77
CA ALA A 258 0.06 5.35 -25.42
C ALA A 258 0.55 6.77 -25.08
N ARG A 259 1.80 7.13 -25.44
CA ARG A 259 2.33 8.48 -25.27
C ARG A 259 1.54 9.54 -26.05
N VAL A 260 1.09 9.22 -27.26
CA VAL A 260 0.25 10.14 -28.07
C VAL A 260 -1.15 10.26 -27.47
N ASP A 261 -1.73 9.17 -26.98
CA ASP A 261 -3.02 9.17 -26.28
C ASP A 261 -2.99 10.08 -25.04
N MET A 262 -1.90 10.01 -24.27
CA MET A 262 -1.65 10.90 -23.13
C MET A 262 -1.52 12.37 -23.53
N LYS A 263 -0.75 12.68 -24.58
CA LYS A 263 -0.58 14.06 -25.08
C LYS A 263 -1.86 14.64 -25.66
N THR A 264 -2.70 13.80 -26.28
CA THR A 264 -3.97 14.21 -26.90
C THR A 264 -5.14 14.23 -25.91
N GLY A 265 -4.93 13.78 -24.67
CA GLY A 265 -5.95 13.82 -23.61
C GLY A 265 -7.16 12.92 -23.87
N ARG A 266 -7.01 11.87 -24.70
CA ARG A 266 -8.10 10.96 -25.06
C ARG A 266 -8.34 9.88 -24.01
N GLY A 267 -7.27 9.38 -23.37
CA GLY A 267 -7.35 8.43 -22.26
C GLY A 267 -8.02 7.09 -22.60
N ALA A 268 -8.03 6.73 -23.88
CA ALA A 268 -8.71 5.54 -24.38
C ALA A 268 -7.90 4.26 -24.14
N LEU A 269 -6.56 4.40 -24.02
CA LEU A 269 -5.65 3.27 -23.87
C LEU A 269 -5.07 3.17 -22.46
N VAL A 270 -4.88 4.30 -21.78
CA VAL A 270 -4.33 4.38 -20.42
C VAL A 270 -5.04 5.50 -19.67
N SER A 271 -5.35 5.26 -18.38
CA SER A 271 -6.00 6.29 -17.55
C SER A 271 -5.14 7.55 -17.50
N LEU A 272 -5.74 8.72 -17.74
CA LEU A 272 -5.08 10.03 -17.64
C LEU A 272 -4.98 10.51 -16.18
N ALA A 273 -5.90 10.06 -15.34
CA ALA A 273 -5.88 10.31 -13.90
C ALA A 273 -5.21 9.11 -13.23
N ALA A 274 -3.97 9.29 -12.79
CA ALA A 274 -3.25 8.29 -12.02
C ALA A 274 -2.71 8.94 -10.74
N GLU A 275 -2.94 8.29 -9.61
CA GLU A 275 -2.36 8.65 -8.32
C GLU A 275 -1.15 7.74 -8.03
N PRO A 276 -0.13 8.20 -7.28
CA PRO A 276 0.94 7.32 -6.82
C PRO A 276 0.41 6.13 -6.00
N ARG A 277 1.12 4.99 -6.02
CA ARG A 277 0.74 3.79 -5.25
C ARG A 277 0.65 4.10 -3.77
N ALA A 278 -0.24 3.40 -3.03
CA ALA A 278 -0.44 3.65 -1.60
C ALA A 278 0.87 3.58 -0.78
N ARG A 279 1.78 2.67 -1.15
CA ARG A 279 3.12 2.52 -0.56
C ARG A 279 4.26 3.21 -1.34
N ALA A 280 3.95 4.00 -2.36
CA ALA A 280 4.94 4.80 -3.05
C ALA A 280 5.60 5.78 -2.07
N ARG A 281 6.88 6.08 -2.31
CA ARG A 281 7.65 7.00 -1.46
C ARG A 281 6.99 8.38 -1.44
N ARG A 282 6.59 8.82 -0.25
CA ARG A 282 6.05 10.17 -0.05
C ARG A 282 7.21 11.15 0.08
N ILE A 283 7.04 12.32 -0.51
CA ILE A 283 8.00 13.41 -0.47
C ILE A 283 7.35 14.55 0.29
N LEU A 284 8.09 15.17 1.21
CA LEU A 284 7.66 16.40 1.86
C LEU A 284 8.30 17.58 1.14
N LEU A 285 7.50 18.56 0.75
CA LEU A 285 7.98 19.82 0.18
C LEU A 285 7.73 20.96 1.16
N VAL A 286 8.72 21.84 1.29
CA VAL A 286 8.63 23.11 2.01
C VAL A 286 8.92 24.21 1.00
N ALA A 287 7.95 25.08 0.75
CA ALA A 287 8.05 26.12 -0.27
C ALA A 287 7.79 27.51 0.34
N GLY A 288 8.68 28.45 0.05
CA GLY A 288 8.52 29.87 0.39
C GLY A 288 8.68 30.20 1.88
N GLY A 289 7.96 31.23 2.33
CA GLY A 289 8.05 31.75 3.70
C GLY A 289 9.06 32.88 3.85
N SER A 290 9.40 33.21 5.09
CA SER A 290 10.31 34.31 5.43
C SER A 290 11.44 33.82 6.33
N CYS A 291 12.66 34.27 6.05
CA CYS A 291 13.80 34.11 6.96
C CYS A 291 14.20 35.46 7.53
N ARG A 292 14.56 35.48 8.82
CA ARG A 292 15.18 36.65 9.44
C ARG A 292 16.67 36.62 9.19
N ASP A 293 17.20 37.69 8.60
CA ASP A 293 18.63 37.83 8.45
C ASP A 293 19.29 38.02 9.82
N LYS A 294 20.17 37.09 10.21
CA LYS A 294 20.90 37.16 11.48
C LYS A 294 22.06 38.16 11.43
N ALA A 295 22.47 38.60 10.25
CA ALA A 295 23.61 39.49 10.04
C ALA A 295 23.23 40.98 10.03
N ALA A 296 21.94 41.33 9.99
CA ALA A 296 21.50 42.72 9.99
C ALA A 296 21.67 43.37 11.38
N HIS A 297 22.43 44.47 11.45
CA HIS A 297 22.53 45.32 12.64
C HIS A 297 21.17 46.02 12.91
N PRO A 298 20.68 46.08 14.16
CA PRO A 298 19.51 46.90 14.51
C PRO A 298 19.77 48.37 14.10
N PRO A 299 18.82 49.07 13.42
CA PRO A 299 17.37 48.95 13.57
C PRO A 299 16.63 48.41 12.33
N LEU A 300 17.33 47.93 11.29
CA LEU A 300 16.72 47.47 10.04
C LEU A 300 16.78 45.94 9.95
N THR A 301 15.87 45.27 10.64
CA THR A 301 15.60 43.84 10.39
C THR A 301 14.80 43.72 9.09
N THR A 302 15.46 43.45 7.97
CA THR A 302 14.78 43.09 6.72
C THR A 302 14.42 41.60 6.74
N ASP A 303 13.13 41.30 6.72
CA ASP A 303 12.65 39.93 6.53
C ASP A 303 12.85 39.54 5.06
N ASN A 304 13.66 38.52 4.80
CA ASN A 304 13.91 38.01 3.46
C ASN A 304 12.82 37.01 3.09
N ILE A 305 12.03 37.35 2.08
CA ILE A 305 11.00 36.47 1.53
C ILE A 305 11.68 35.45 0.62
N LEU A 306 11.37 34.18 0.84
CA LEU A 306 12.00 33.06 0.15
C LEU A 306 11.17 32.64 -1.07
N SER A 307 11.85 32.33 -2.17
CA SER A 307 11.32 31.54 -3.28
C SER A 307 11.83 30.10 -3.27
N SER A 308 12.73 29.76 -2.35
CA SER A 308 13.34 28.44 -2.25
C SER A 308 12.31 27.35 -1.94
N VAL A 309 12.53 26.19 -2.55
CA VAL A 309 11.73 24.98 -2.33
C VAL A 309 12.67 23.88 -1.88
N LEU A 310 12.39 23.32 -0.72
CA LEU A 310 13.15 22.22 -0.14
C LEU A 310 12.33 20.94 -0.18
N LYS A 311 12.97 19.87 -0.59
CA LYS A 311 12.45 18.52 -0.59
C LYS A 311 13.09 17.73 0.53
N PHE A 312 12.28 17.14 1.40
CA PHE A 312 12.76 16.19 2.38
C PHE A 312 12.45 14.76 1.93
N ASP A 313 13.51 13.99 1.79
CA ASP A 313 13.44 12.58 1.46
C ASP A 313 13.27 11.75 2.75
N LEU A 314 12.09 11.18 2.94
CA LEU A 314 11.76 10.40 4.15
C LEU A 314 12.65 9.16 4.35
N HIS A 315 13.26 8.63 3.29
CA HIS A 315 14.10 7.44 3.38
C HIS A 315 15.55 7.79 3.71
N LYS A 316 16.13 8.74 2.97
CA LYS A 316 17.50 9.19 3.20
C LYS A 316 17.62 10.07 4.44
N ARG A 317 16.51 10.71 4.84
CA ARG A 317 16.43 11.74 5.89
C ARG A 317 17.32 12.94 5.58
N GLU A 318 17.36 13.30 4.30
CA GLU A 318 18.17 14.39 3.77
C GLU A 318 17.28 15.43 3.09
N TRP A 319 17.73 16.68 3.15
CA TRP A 319 17.12 17.80 2.43
C TRP A 319 17.81 17.99 1.08
N GLU A 320 17.01 18.18 0.04
CA GLU A 320 17.42 18.46 -1.32
C GLU A 320 16.78 19.78 -1.78
N GLU A 321 17.55 20.65 -2.42
CA GLU A 321 17.00 21.87 -3.03
C GLU A 321 16.36 21.53 -4.38
N LEU A 322 15.13 22.02 -4.59
CA LEU A 322 14.40 21.90 -5.85
C LEU A 322 14.40 23.23 -6.60
N ALA A 323 13.81 23.23 -7.80
CA ALA A 323 13.59 24.45 -8.55
C ALA A 323 12.83 25.48 -7.68
N PRO A 324 13.37 26.70 -7.53
CA PRO A 324 12.70 27.74 -6.78
C PRO A 324 11.43 28.20 -7.51
N MET A 325 10.48 28.75 -6.76
CA MET A 325 9.37 29.50 -7.33
C MET A 325 9.91 30.74 -8.07
N ASP A 326 9.20 31.19 -9.10
CA ASP A 326 9.50 32.45 -9.78
C ASP A 326 9.20 33.65 -8.86
N ILE A 327 8.20 33.51 -7.99
CA ILE A 327 7.77 34.58 -7.08
C ILE A 327 7.99 34.15 -5.63
N ALA A 328 8.81 34.92 -4.92
CA ALA A 328 8.98 34.79 -3.47
C ALA A 328 7.72 35.28 -2.75
N ARG A 329 7.14 34.44 -1.89
CA ARG A 329 5.84 34.70 -1.26
C ARG A 329 5.79 34.22 0.20
N ILE A 330 5.19 35.04 1.08
CA ILE A 330 4.82 34.64 2.45
C ILE A 330 3.32 34.36 2.53
N GLN A 331 2.95 33.47 3.46
CA GLN A 331 1.55 33.09 3.72
C GLN A 331 0.72 32.72 2.47
N PRO A 332 1.29 31.98 1.48
CA PRO A 332 0.51 31.52 0.35
C PRO A 332 -0.49 30.44 0.78
N GLY A 333 -1.57 30.30 0.01
CA GLY A 333 -2.34 29.06 0.02
C GLY A 333 -1.55 27.98 -0.69
N VAL A 334 -1.31 26.84 -0.04
CA VAL A 334 -0.62 25.69 -0.63
C VAL A 334 -1.54 24.47 -0.60
N ALA A 335 -1.71 23.84 -1.76
CA ALA A 335 -2.52 22.62 -1.88
C ALA A 335 -1.94 21.68 -2.94
N THR A 336 -2.18 20.38 -2.75
CA THR A 336 -1.83 19.35 -3.73
C THR A 336 -3.05 18.94 -4.53
N LEU A 337 -2.93 18.88 -5.85
CA LEU A 337 -4.01 18.43 -6.74
C LEU A 337 -3.42 17.68 -7.93
N ALA A 338 -3.94 16.48 -8.21
CA ALA A 338 -3.50 15.61 -9.30
C ALA A 338 -1.96 15.40 -9.35
N GLY A 339 -1.33 15.16 -8.19
CA GLY A 339 0.11 14.93 -8.08
C GLY A 339 0.99 16.16 -8.24
N ARG A 340 0.41 17.36 -8.37
CA ARG A 340 1.12 18.65 -8.47
C ARG A 340 0.93 19.48 -7.20
N VAL A 341 1.83 20.42 -6.97
CA VAL A 341 1.76 21.34 -5.82
C VAL A 341 1.47 22.74 -6.31
N TYR A 342 0.45 23.37 -5.75
CA TYR A 342 0.03 24.72 -6.11
C TYR A 342 0.38 25.67 -4.98
N ALA A 343 1.03 26.79 -5.31
CA ALA A 343 1.31 27.89 -4.41
C ALA A 343 0.59 29.14 -4.95
N VAL A 344 -0.44 29.58 -4.24
CA VAL A 344 -1.39 30.59 -4.75
C VAL A 344 -1.50 31.76 -3.79
N GLY A 345 -1.53 32.97 -4.35
CA GLY A 345 -1.65 34.21 -3.58
C GLY A 345 -0.49 34.40 -2.61
N GLY A 346 -0.81 34.88 -1.42
CA GLY A 346 0.15 35.29 -0.41
C GLY A 346 0.55 36.75 -0.56
N GLU A 347 1.65 37.11 0.08
CA GLU A 347 2.16 38.47 0.10
C GLU A 347 3.63 38.51 -0.32
N GLN A 348 3.98 39.55 -1.08
CA GLN A 348 5.35 39.88 -1.42
C GLN A 348 5.61 41.35 -1.07
N GLY A 349 6.41 41.59 -0.03
CA GLY A 349 6.66 42.93 0.49
C GLY A 349 5.41 43.49 1.16
N SER A 350 4.71 44.41 0.48
CA SER A 350 3.42 44.97 0.92
C SER A 350 2.31 44.73 -0.09
N GLN A 351 2.56 43.90 -1.10
CA GLN A 351 1.63 43.58 -2.16
C GLN A 351 1.00 42.21 -1.93
N ILE A 352 -0.32 42.19 -1.83
CA ILE A 352 -1.11 40.94 -1.83
C ILE A 352 -1.24 40.45 -3.27
N LEU A 353 -0.98 39.16 -3.47
CA LEU A 353 -0.90 38.54 -4.78
C LEU A 353 -2.21 37.83 -5.14
N ALA A 354 -2.60 37.94 -6.41
CA ALA A 354 -3.66 37.10 -7.00
C ALA A 354 -3.08 35.94 -7.83
N ASN A 355 -1.82 36.04 -8.25
CA ASN A 355 -1.18 35.02 -9.08
C ASN A 355 -0.88 33.73 -8.29
N GLY A 356 -0.65 32.66 -9.02
CA GLY A 356 -0.22 31.40 -8.45
C GLY A 356 0.75 30.70 -9.39
N GLU A 357 1.47 29.73 -8.83
CA GLU A 357 2.36 28.86 -9.57
C GLU A 357 2.03 27.40 -9.23
N VAL A 358 2.19 26.53 -10.21
CA VAL A 358 2.07 25.08 -10.06
C VAL A 358 3.43 24.42 -10.29
N TYR A 359 3.84 23.60 -9.34
CA TYR A 359 5.03 22.76 -9.42
C TYR A 359 4.67 21.39 -9.99
N ASP A 360 5.40 20.99 -11.03
CA ASP A 360 5.36 19.64 -11.57
C ASP A 360 6.59 18.84 -11.09
N PRO A 361 6.42 17.89 -10.15
CA PRO A 361 7.52 17.08 -9.63
C PRO A 361 8.25 16.25 -10.68
N GLN A 362 7.61 15.94 -11.83
CA GLN A 362 8.21 15.12 -12.89
C GLN A 362 9.23 15.90 -13.71
N THR A 363 9.02 17.21 -13.84
CA THR A 363 9.91 18.09 -14.62
C THR A 363 10.81 18.96 -13.75
N ASN A 364 10.57 18.98 -12.43
CA ASN A 364 11.19 19.89 -11.47
C ASN A 364 11.10 21.34 -11.95
N LYS A 365 9.88 21.77 -12.30
CA LYS A 365 9.62 23.13 -12.80
C LYS A 365 8.34 23.69 -12.21
N TRP A 366 8.37 24.99 -11.97
CA TRP A 366 7.19 25.80 -11.70
C TRP A 366 6.64 26.36 -13.01
N SER A 367 5.33 26.60 -13.04
CA SER A 367 4.65 27.25 -14.17
C SER A 367 3.55 28.14 -13.61
N ASN A 368 3.36 29.31 -14.23
CA ASN A 368 2.29 30.23 -13.83
C ASN A 368 0.92 29.62 -14.14
N ILE A 369 -0.04 29.89 -13.25
CA ILE A 369 -1.47 29.63 -13.47
C ILE A 369 -2.22 30.95 -13.56
N ALA A 370 -3.45 30.92 -14.05
CA ALA A 370 -4.32 32.09 -14.07
C ALA A 370 -4.47 32.71 -12.67
N PRO A 371 -4.47 34.05 -12.58
CA PRO A 371 -4.65 34.73 -11.31
C PRO A 371 -6.08 34.58 -10.78
N MET A 372 -6.24 34.58 -9.46
CA MET A 372 -7.53 34.69 -8.79
C MET A 372 -8.23 36.01 -9.16
N ASN A 373 -9.56 36.04 -9.03
CA ASN A 373 -10.33 37.27 -9.26
C ASN A 373 -10.03 38.30 -8.15
N GLU A 374 -9.80 37.83 -6.93
CA GLU A 374 -9.40 38.67 -5.79
C GLU A 374 -8.04 38.23 -5.23
N ALA A 375 -7.11 39.19 -5.11
CA ALA A 375 -5.82 38.98 -4.47
C ALA A 375 -6.00 38.68 -2.97
N ARG A 376 -5.35 37.62 -2.46
CA ARG A 376 -5.53 37.18 -1.06
C ARG A 376 -4.29 36.57 -0.42
N CYS A 377 -4.12 36.80 0.88
CA CYS A 377 -3.16 36.10 1.76
C CYS A 377 -3.85 35.55 3.02
N GLU A 378 -3.20 34.63 3.74
CA GLU A 378 -3.75 33.94 4.94
C GLU A 378 -5.14 33.33 4.74
N PHE A 379 -5.42 32.87 3.51
CA PHE A 379 -6.70 32.26 3.15
C PHE A 379 -6.62 30.73 3.26
N GLY A 380 -7.80 30.09 3.24
CA GLY A 380 -7.87 28.63 3.18
C GLY A 380 -7.81 28.13 1.74
N LEU A 381 -6.90 27.21 1.42
CA LEU A 381 -6.83 26.56 0.11
C LEU A 381 -6.94 25.03 0.29
N THR A 382 -7.81 24.37 -0.47
CA THR A 382 -7.93 22.90 -0.45
C THR A 382 -8.34 22.35 -1.82
N ALA A 383 -8.01 21.09 -2.09
CA ALA A 383 -8.43 20.40 -3.30
C ALA A 383 -9.77 19.68 -3.08
N TRP A 384 -10.66 19.78 -4.06
CA TRP A 384 -11.93 19.06 -4.07
C TRP A 384 -12.33 18.70 -5.49
N ASN A 385 -12.59 17.41 -5.72
CA ASN A 385 -13.09 16.85 -6.97
C ASN A 385 -12.40 17.38 -8.24
N GLY A 386 -11.06 17.35 -8.27
CA GLY A 386 -10.28 17.79 -9.44
C GLY A 386 -10.06 19.31 -9.54
N THR A 387 -10.54 20.11 -8.60
CA THR A 387 -10.41 21.57 -8.58
C THR A 387 -9.81 22.06 -7.26
N LEU A 388 -9.30 23.29 -7.22
CA LEU A 388 -8.88 23.93 -5.95
C LEU A 388 -9.95 24.90 -5.48
N TYR A 389 -10.20 24.99 -4.18
CA TYR A 389 -11.09 25.98 -3.57
C TYR A 389 -10.31 26.91 -2.66
N ALA A 390 -10.46 28.21 -2.87
CA ALA A 390 -9.93 29.28 -2.05
C ALA A 390 -11.06 29.92 -1.21
N PHE A 391 -10.86 30.03 0.10
CA PHE A 391 -11.82 30.53 1.07
C PHE A 391 -11.26 31.72 1.85
N GLY A 392 -11.94 32.87 1.74
CA GLY A 392 -11.66 34.05 2.56
C GLY A 392 -10.21 34.52 2.48
N GLY A 393 -9.63 34.86 3.62
CA GLY A 393 -8.32 35.47 3.74
C GLY A 393 -8.38 36.99 3.87
N TRP A 394 -7.22 37.62 3.82
CA TRP A 394 -7.10 39.06 3.72
C TRP A 394 -7.13 39.46 2.24
N VAL A 395 -8.17 40.20 1.84
CA VAL A 395 -8.44 40.57 0.44
C VAL A 395 -8.36 42.09 0.29
N GLY A 396 -7.36 42.57 -0.43
CA GLY A 396 -7.12 44.01 -0.57
C GLY A 396 -6.82 44.66 0.79
N SER A 397 -7.74 45.48 1.30
CA SER A 397 -7.57 46.18 2.57
C SER A 397 -8.36 45.59 3.75
N ASP A 398 -9.12 44.52 3.55
CA ASP A 398 -10.01 43.97 4.58
C ASP A 398 -10.15 42.44 4.53
N MET A 399 -10.84 41.85 5.50
CA MET A 399 -11.17 40.43 5.51
C MET A 399 -12.17 40.07 4.41
N GLY A 400 -11.81 39.05 3.63
CA GLY A 400 -12.64 38.50 2.57
C GLY A 400 -13.58 37.40 3.05
N ALA A 401 -14.76 37.34 2.43
CA ALA A 401 -15.68 36.20 2.53
C ALA A 401 -15.82 35.43 1.22
N SER A 402 -15.20 35.86 0.13
CA SER A 402 -15.33 35.24 -1.19
C SER A 402 -14.83 33.79 -1.21
N ILE A 403 -15.50 32.97 -2.02
CA ILE A 403 -15.13 31.60 -2.33
C ILE A 403 -14.91 31.51 -3.84
N GLU A 404 -13.70 31.15 -4.24
CA GLU A 404 -13.35 30.91 -5.64
C GLU A 404 -12.89 29.47 -5.80
N PHE A 405 -13.18 28.85 -6.95
CA PHE A 405 -12.51 27.61 -7.33
C PHE A 405 -11.70 27.79 -8.61
N TYR A 406 -10.61 27.03 -8.72
CA TYR A 406 -9.76 26.94 -9.89
C TYR A 406 -9.97 25.63 -10.61
N ASP A 407 -10.28 25.74 -11.91
CA ASP A 407 -10.29 24.60 -12.83
C ASP A 407 -8.93 24.50 -13.54
N PRO A 408 -8.12 23.47 -13.29
CA PRO A 408 -6.82 23.30 -13.94
C PRO A 408 -6.91 22.95 -15.44
N VAL A 409 -8.06 22.49 -15.93
CA VAL A 409 -8.28 22.18 -17.36
C VAL A 409 -8.56 23.46 -18.13
N MET A 410 -9.35 24.36 -17.56
CA MET A 410 -9.68 25.65 -18.18
C MET A 410 -8.67 26.76 -17.85
N ASP A 411 -7.76 26.53 -16.91
CA ASP A 411 -6.85 27.52 -16.33
C ASP A 411 -7.60 28.80 -15.93
N LYS A 412 -8.60 28.66 -15.05
CA LYS A 412 -9.49 29.77 -14.68
C LYS A 412 -10.03 29.66 -13.26
N TRP A 413 -10.02 30.80 -12.55
CA TRP A 413 -10.72 30.98 -11.29
C TRP A 413 -12.15 31.47 -11.48
N THR A 414 -13.10 30.87 -10.77
CA THR A 414 -14.52 31.22 -10.80
C THR A 414 -15.05 31.47 -9.39
N LEU A 415 -15.66 32.63 -9.19
CA LEU A 415 -16.36 32.97 -7.95
C LEU A 415 -17.64 32.12 -7.81
N VAL A 416 -17.78 31.39 -6.70
CA VAL A 416 -18.90 30.45 -6.47
C VAL A 416 -19.79 30.77 -5.29
N GLY A 417 -19.35 31.67 -4.42
CA GLY A 417 -20.16 32.07 -3.29
C GLY A 417 -19.38 32.88 -2.27
N ARG A 418 -19.96 32.96 -1.08
CA ARG A 418 -19.38 33.64 0.07
C ARG A 418 -19.54 32.80 1.34
N MET A 419 -18.60 32.93 2.25
CA MET A 419 -18.67 32.38 3.60
C MET A 419 -19.70 33.15 4.43
N PRO A 420 -20.28 32.55 5.49
CA PRO A 420 -21.23 33.23 6.37
C PRO A 420 -20.66 34.48 7.05
N GLU A 421 -19.37 34.47 7.40
CA GLU A 421 -18.64 35.59 7.99
C GLU A 421 -17.24 35.67 7.36
N PRO A 422 -16.75 36.88 6.99
CA PRO A 422 -15.38 37.08 6.53
C PRO A 422 -14.35 36.60 7.55
N ARG A 423 -13.26 35.96 7.08
CA ARG A 423 -12.30 35.30 7.95
C ARG A 423 -10.94 35.13 7.28
N PHE A 424 -9.86 35.16 8.06
CA PHE A 424 -8.51 34.77 7.64
C PHE A 424 -7.80 33.91 8.70
N GLY A 425 -6.66 33.32 8.35
CA GLY A 425 -5.85 32.49 9.24
C GLY A 425 -6.59 31.23 9.72
N MET A 426 -7.47 30.68 8.89
CA MET A 426 -8.28 29.49 9.21
C MET A 426 -7.58 28.22 8.71
N GLY A 427 -7.85 27.09 9.37
CA GLY A 427 -7.49 25.77 8.83
C GLY A 427 -8.60 25.27 7.88
N VAL A 428 -8.22 24.73 6.72
CA VAL A 428 -9.18 24.14 5.77
C VAL A 428 -8.74 22.75 5.36
N VAL A 429 -9.67 21.80 5.39
CA VAL A 429 -9.43 20.41 4.98
C VAL A 429 -10.61 19.85 4.22
N ASN A 430 -10.36 18.96 3.27
CA ASN A 430 -11.39 18.18 2.61
C ASN A 430 -11.49 16.79 3.25
N TYR A 431 -12.71 16.30 3.46
CA TYR A 431 -12.94 14.93 3.93
C TYR A 431 -14.31 14.42 3.47
N GLN A 432 -14.35 13.18 2.95
CA GLN A 432 -15.57 12.52 2.44
C GLN A 432 -16.45 13.40 1.53
N GLY A 433 -15.83 14.18 0.64
CA GLY A 433 -16.55 15.03 -0.30
C GLY A 433 -17.12 16.34 0.29
N LEU A 434 -16.79 16.67 1.54
CA LEU A 434 -17.12 17.94 2.18
C LEU A 434 -15.84 18.72 2.49
N ILE A 435 -15.98 20.03 2.69
CA ILE A 435 -14.87 20.92 3.07
C ILE A 435 -15.14 21.48 4.46
N TYR A 436 -14.17 21.34 5.36
CA TYR A 436 -14.26 21.79 6.74
C TYR A 436 -13.34 22.99 6.95
N VAL A 437 -13.87 24.04 7.57
CA VAL A 437 -13.18 25.28 7.90
C VAL A 437 -13.15 25.42 9.42
N VAL A 438 -11.97 25.65 9.98
CA VAL A 438 -11.72 25.54 11.42
C VAL A 438 -10.96 26.75 11.96
N GLY A 439 -11.47 27.34 13.03
CA GLY A 439 -10.82 28.47 13.70
C GLY A 439 -10.67 29.69 12.79
N GLY A 440 -9.65 30.50 13.01
CA GLY A 440 -9.37 31.73 12.27
C GLY A 440 -9.82 33.00 12.98
N CYS A 441 -9.55 34.14 12.35
CA CYS A 441 -9.86 35.49 12.80
C CYS A 441 -11.06 36.01 12.01
N THR A 442 -12.07 36.53 12.69
CA THR A 442 -13.23 37.24 12.10
C THR A 442 -13.28 38.68 12.61
N HIS A 443 -14.20 39.49 12.08
CA HIS A 443 -14.45 40.84 12.60
C HIS A 443 -14.94 40.83 14.05
N THR A 444 -15.74 39.82 14.41
CA THR A 444 -16.31 39.69 15.76
C THR A 444 -15.30 39.14 16.76
N TRP A 445 -14.48 38.17 16.34
CA TRP A 445 -13.56 37.46 17.21
C TRP A 445 -12.19 37.31 16.56
N ARG A 446 -11.16 37.86 17.23
CA ARG A 446 -9.77 37.72 16.79
C ARG A 446 -9.29 36.26 16.75
N HIS A 447 -9.91 35.37 17.52
CA HIS A 447 -9.68 33.94 17.46
C HIS A 447 -11.02 33.25 17.70
N THR A 448 -11.42 32.34 16.82
CA THR A 448 -12.71 31.64 16.90
C THR A 448 -12.53 30.16 17.27
N LYS A 449 -13.62 29.56 17.76
CA LYS A 449 -13.73 28.12 18.05
C LYS A 449 -14.46 27.36 16.95
N ASP A 450 -14.88 28.05 15.90
CA ASP A 450 -15.88 27.55 14.98
C ASP A 450 -15.34 26.38 14.17
N LEU A 451 -16.22 25.42 13.93
CA LEU A 451 -16.06 24.36 12.96
C LEU A 451 -17.23 24.47 11.98
N LEU A 452 -16.93 24.84 10.74
CA LEU A 452 -17.92 25.00 9.69
C LEU A 452 -17.69 23.91 8.64
N CYS A 453 -18.78 23.38 8.11
CA CYS A 453 -18.78 22.44 7.00
C CYS A 453 -19.45 23.10 5.79
N TYR A 454 -18.78 23.02 4.65
CA TYR A 454 -19.25 23.48 3.36
C TYR A 454 -19.45 22.28 2.45
N ASN A 455 -20.63 22.18 1.85
CA ASN A 455 -20.94 21.20 0.84
C ASN A 455 -20.83 21.85 -0.55
N PRO A 456 -19.79 21.55 -1.36
CA PRO A 456 -19.58 22.21 -2.64
C PRO A 456 -20.68 21.92 -3.67
N SER A 457 -21.30 20.73 -3.62
CA SER A 457 -22.37 20.33 -4.53
C SER A 457 -23.67 21.11 -4.30
N THR A 458 -24.02 21.38 -3.04
CA THR A 458 -25.23 22.13 -2.67
C THR A 458 -24.98 23.61 -2.38
N ARG A 459 -23.71 24.00 -2.23
CA ARG A 459 -23.24 25.33 -1.83
C ARG A 459 -23.79 25.81 -0.49
N LYS A 460 -24.16 24.88 0.39
CA LYS A 460 -24.70 25.18 1.73
C LYS A 460 -23.62 25.04 2.80
N TRP A 461 -23.76 25.86 3.83
CA TRP A 461 -22.94 25.83 5.03
C TRP A 461 -23.72 25.20 6.20
N SER A 462 -23.03 24.41 7.01
CA SER A 462 -23.52 23.89 8.29
C SER A 462 -22.51 24.17 9.38
N ALA A 463 -22.98 24.66 10.53
CA ALA A 463 -22.15 24.81 11.72
C ALA A 463 -22.12 23.47 12.49
N LEU A 464 -20.92 23.06 12.90
CA LEU A 464 -20.69 21.85 13.70
C LEU A 464 -20.26 22.22 15.12
N SER A 465 -20.08 21.22 15.98
CA SER A 465 -19.62 21.42 17.35
C SER A 465 -18.28 22.14 17.39
N SER A 466 -18.24 23.25 18.10
CA SER A 466 -17.06 24.11 18.21
C SER A 466 -15.93 23.44 19.00
N MET A 467 -14.70 23.86 18.71
CA MET A 467 -13.50 23.51 19.47
C MET A 467 -13.57 24.00 20.92
N HIS A 468 -12.75 23.44 21.79
CA HIS A 468 -12.61 23.89 23.18
C HIS A 468 -11.89 25.24 23.25
N ARG A 469 -10.76 25.38 22.52
CA ARG A 469 -9.92 26.58 22.55
C ARG A 469 -9.96 27.30 21.21
N ALA A 470 -10.16 28.62 21.30
CA ALA A 470 -10.17 29.48 20.14
C ALA A 470 -8.75 29.58 19.57
N ARG A 471 -8.62 29.47 18.25
CA ARG A 471 -7.33 29.44 17.57
C ARG A 471 -7.39 30.07 16.18
N SER A 472 -6.31 30.69 15.75
CA SER A 472 -6.05 31.11 14.36
C SER A 472 -4.63 30.71 13.96
N GLN A 473 -4.32 30.73 12.65
CA GLN A 473 -3.04 30.27 12.09
C GLN A 473 -2.65 28.85 12.55
N ALA A 474 -3.66 27.99 12.74
CA ALA A 474 -3.48 26.60 13.13
C ALA A 474 -3.44 25.70 11.89
N ALA A 475 -2.70 24.60 11.97
CA ALA A 475 -2.77 23.56 10.94
C ALA A 475 -3.97 22.65 11.22
N ALA A 476 -4.68 22.25 10.16
CA ALA A 476 -5.76 21.27 10.23
C ALA A 476 -5.43 20.09 9.30
N VAL A 477 -5.66 18.86 9.77
CA VAL A 477 -5.43 17.64 9.00
C VAL A 477 -6.43 16.57 9.40
N VAL A 478 -6.80 15.68 8.47
CA VAL A 478 -7.66 14.54 8.77
C VAL A 478 -6.85 13.25 8.72
N MET A 479 -7.02 12.39 9.72
CA MET A 479 -6.38 11.08 9.83
C MET A 479 -7.35 10.12 10.52
N ASP A 480 -7.54 8.93 9.94
CA ASP A 480 -8.36 7.84 10.51
C ASP A 480 -9.76 8.27 10.98
N ASN A 481 -10.46 9.08 10.17
CA ASN A 481 -11.80 9.63 10.48
C ASN A 481 -11.84 10.65 11.63
N TYR A 482 -10.69 11.23 11.98
CA TYR A 482 -10.60 12.33 12.94
C TYR A 482 -9.99 13.57 12.29
N LEU A 483 -10.59 14.72 12.58
CA LEU A 483 -10.01 16.03 12.31
C LEU A 483 -9.09 16.45 13.45
N TYR A 484 -7.82 16.66 13.15
CA TYR A 484 -6.82 17.19 14.06
C TYR A 484 -6.55 18.66 13.77
N VAL A 485 -6.56 19.48 14.82
CA VAL A 485 -6.20 20.90 14.74
C VAL A 485 -5.02 21.15 15.65
N ILE A 486 -3.91 21.58 15.08
CA ILE A 486 -2.59 21.57 15.70
C ILE A 486 -2.07 22.99 15.83
N GLY A 487 -1.72 23.38 17.06
CA GLY A 487 -1.07 24.65 17.36
C GLY A 487 -1.90 25.88 17.01
N GLY A 488 -1.22 26.90 16.47
CA GLY A 488 -1.78 28.21 16.16
C GLY A 488 -1.69 29.19 17.33
N ASN A 489 -2.38 30.31 17.18
CA ASN A 489 -2.41 31.43 18.12
C ASN A 489 -3.75 31.52 18.83
N ALA A 490 -3.70 31.70 20.15
CA ALA A 490 -4.84 31.93 21.02
C ALA A 490 -4.93 33.40 21.46
N PRO A 491 -6.07 33.80 22.08
CA PRO A 491 -6.20 35.10 22.71
C PRO A 491 -5.04 35.43 23.66
N ARG A 492 -4.74 36.73 23.81
CA ARG A 492 -3.60 37.24 24.59
C ARG A 492 -2.21 36.89 24.02
N ARG A 493 -2.11 36.66 22.70
CA ARG A 493 -0.85 36.35 21.98
C ARG A 493 -0.15 35.07 22.49
N THR A 494 -0.94 34.10 22.93
CA THR A 494 -0.39 32.81 23.39
C THR A 494 -0.20 31.89 22.19
N VAL A 495 1.03 31.43 21.97
CA VAL A 495 1.31 30.38 20.97
C VAL A 495 0.91 29.03 21.55
N LEU A 496 0.13 28.26 20.80
CA LEU A 496 -0.37 26.96 21.25
C LEU A 496 0.52 25.82 20.79
N THR A 497 0.77 24.89 21.70
CA THR A 497 1.35 23.56 21.41
C THR A 497 0.32 22.44 21.50
N SER A 498 -0.93 22.78 21.85
CA SER A 498 -2.03 21.82 22.01
C SER A 498 -2.56 21.31 20.68
N VAL A 499 -2.90 20.03 20.63
CA VAL A 499 -3.66 19.40 19.56
C VAL A 499 -5.09 19.19 20.04
N GLU A 500 -6.07 19.54 19.21
CA GLU A 500 -7.48 19.15 19.41
C GLU A 500 -7.87 18.15 18.33
N ARG A 501 -8.72 17.19 18.69
CA ARG A 501 -9.20 16.12 17.80
C ARG A 501 -10.72 16.14 17.79
N TYR A 502 -11.33 16.07 16.61
CA TYR A 502 -12.77 15.98 16.42
C TYR A 502 -13.12 14.68 15.68
N ASN A 503 -14.08 13.92 16.21
CA ASN A 503 -14.55 12.66 15.64
C ASN A 503 -15.73 12.92 14.69
N PHE A 504 -15.65 12.47 13.45
CA PHE A 504 -16.75 12.64 12.49
C PHE A 504 -17.93 11.68 12.74
N ASP A 505 -17.72 10.52 13.39
CA ASP A 505 -18.78 9.53 13.63
C ASP A 505 -19.71 9.89 14.79
N GLU A 506 -19.19 10.60 15.80
CA GLU A 506 -19.95 11.00 16.99
C GLU A 506 -21.11 11.96 16.68
N VAL A 507 -21.20 12.48 15.45
CA VAL A 507 -22.33 13.29 14.98
C VAL A 507 -23.65 12.50 14.95
N SER A 508 -23.61 11.16 14.89
CA SER A 508 -24.84 10.35 14.99
C SER A 508 -25.34 10.15 16.42
N SER A 509 -24.51 10.41 17.43
CA SER A 509 -24.84 10.20 18.85
C SER A 509 -24.79 11.54 19.58
N ARG A 510 -25.97 12.08 19.91
CA ARG A 510 -26.07 13.13 20.92
C ARG A 510 -25.61 12.58 22.27
N GLU A 511 -24.31 12.58 22.54
CA GLU A 511 -23.76 12.57 23.90
C GLU A 511 -22.27 12.91 23.86
N LYS A 512 -21.90 13.92 24.66
CA LYS A 512 -20.54 14.44 24.81
C LYS A 512 -19.59 13.30 25.24
N VAL A 513 -18.49 13.10 24.52
CA VAL A 513 -17.36 12.31 25.05
C VAL A 513 -16.06 13.12 25.00
N VAL A 514 -15.28 12.87 26.04
CA VAL A 514 -14.10 13.57 26.55
C VAL A 514 -12.91 13.45 25.60
N ILE A 515 -12.31 14.58 25.22
CA ILE A 515 -11.02 14.61 24.51
C ILE A 515 -9.94 15.00 25.53
N SER A 516 -9.06 14.04 25.86
CA SER A 516 -7.90 14.25 26.72
C SER A 516 -6.87 15.12 26.02
N SER A 517 -6.42 16.17 26.70
CA SER A 517 -5.21 16.91 26.30
C SER A 517 -3.99 16.18 26.85
N GLU A 518 -3.26 15.44 26.03
CA GLU A 518 -1.91 15.01 26.40
C GLU A 518 -0.95 16.20 26.28
N ARG A 519 -0.50 16.70 27.43
CA ARG A 519 0.74 17.48 27.53
C ARG A 519 1.87 16.45 27.64
N ARG A 520 2.80 16.44 26.68
CA ARG A 520 4.13 15.85 26.90
C ARG A 520 4.99 16.83 27.69
#